data_AF-A0A8H8UVR8-F1
#
_entry.id   AF-A0A8H8UVR8-F1
#
_cell.length_a   1.000
_cell.length_b   1.000
_cell.length_c   1.000
_cell.angle_alpha   90.00
_cell.angle_beta   90.00
_cell.angle_gamma   90.00
#
_symmetry.space_group_name_H-M   'P 1'
#
loop_
_entity.id
_entity.type
_entity.pdbx_description
1 polymer ?
#
loop_
_entity_poly.entity_id
_entity_poly.type
_entity_poly.pdbx_seq_one_letter_code
_entity_poly.pdbx_strand_id
1 'polypeptide(L)'
;MRNVPPFNMPPMNMGFWGGPPCPSHHAAPAWSPFGGGGGSSNGSESGRPTIPVFPKDDEIVVQVWTQAIKNSFNLKKSVSISTMSGSIKADIVPSPTPSTELFRKLTTQTNTGSQHITISTSLGPFMLDSSHTTMTGSIKAIYPDDWCGTIELSITHGSYKLGDAVVVRDVVDQNTRERQVLALRGNPREGEEFSTMKVTCKTGSVDVRFEKVPGLRNLTEEEVKAEEEDARKRGGMTGGGSGSGGGGQGGNKEQKERGGPAVFRPGDGSTSASYANQPPPPLPQHQQPPPNHHNNHPAAFEQRRQVVDEHDPDDLPPSYEQSEQENVQM
;
A
#
# COMPACT_ATOMS: atom_id res chain seq x y z
N MET A 1 26.07 45.50 18.66
CA MET A 1 24.64 45.70 18.98
C MET A 1 23.92 46.17 17.73
N ARG A 2 23.21 45.27 17.04
CA ARG A 2 22.31 45.58 15.93
C ARG A 2 20.90 45.18 16.38
N ASN A 3 20.01 46.15 16.45
CA ASN A 3 18.58 45.94 16.75
C ASN A 3 17.94 45.15 15.61
N VAL A 4 17.38 43.99 15.92
CA VAL A 4 16.48 43.24 15.05
C VAL A 4 15.06 43.46 15.58
N PRO A 5 14.09 43.91 14.76
CA PRO A 5 12.72 44.06 15.20
C PRO A 5 12.01 42.70 15.35
N PRO A 6 10.99 42.59 16.22
CA PRO A 6 10.26 41.35 16.42
C PRO A 6 9.36 41.00 15.22
N PHE A 7 9.33 39.71 14.90
CA PHE A 7 8.43 39.09 13.93
C PHE A 7 6.97 39.24 14.40
N ASN A 8 6.13 39.83 13.54
CA ASN A 8 4.69 39.97 13.75
C ASN A 8 3.99 38.90 12.89
N MET A 9 3.36 37.90 13.52
CA MET A 9 2.52 36.94 12.80
C MET A 9 1.05 37.39 12.82
N PRO A 10 0.32 37.27 11.70
CA PRO A 10 -1.11 37.58 11.66
C PRO A 10 -1.94 36.47 12.35
N PRO A 11 -3.12 36.81 12.90
CA PRO A 11 -4.01 35.84 13.53
C PRO A 11 -4.63 34.92 12.47
N MET A 12 -4.54 33.60 12.70
CA MET A 12 -5.28 32.62 11.90
C MET A 12 -6.77 32.66 12.26
N ASN A 13 -7.58 32.95 11.24
CA ASN A 13 -9.03 32.97 11.27
C ASN A 13 -9.57 31.53 11.31
N MET A 14 -10.20 31.11 12.41
CA MET A 14 -10.95 29.86 12.48
C MET A 14 -12.31 30.04 11.79
N GLY A 15 -12.31 29.87 10.48
CA GLY A 15 -13.51 29.81 9.65
C GLY A 15 -14.23 28.47 9.81
N PHE A 16 -15.37 28.55 10.50
CA PHE A 16 -16.52 27.63 10.46
C PHE A 16 -16.74 27.00 9.07
N TRP A 17 -16.74 25.67 8.97
CA TRP A 17 -17.34 24.95 7.84
C TRP A 17 -18.54 24.15 8.35
N GLY A 18 -19.73 24.72 8.12
CA GLY A 18 -20.99 24.01 8.26
C GLY A 18 -21.15 23.00 7.12
N GLY A 19 -21.33 21.74 7.48
CA GLY A 19 -21.74 20.69 6.53
C GLY A 19 -23.23 20.79 6.20
N PRO A 20 -23.65 20.47 4.96
CA PRO A 20 -25.06 20.30 4.62
C PRO A 20 -25.58 18.89 4.98
N PRO A 21 -26.91 18.73 5.18
CA PRO A 21 -27.53 17.53 5.71
C PRO A 21 -27.70 16.40 4.67
N CYS A 22 -27.68 15.16 5.15
CA CYS A 22 -28.00 13.95 4.39
C CYS A 22 -29.49 13.88 4.01
N PRO A 23 -29.83 13.36 2.82
CA PRO A 23 -31.12 12.73 2.57
C PRO A 23 -31.02 11.20 2.66
N SER A 24 -31.98 10.62 3.35
CA SER A 24 -32.26 9.20 3.52
C SER A 24 -32.76 8.49 2.24
N HIS A 25 -32.29 7.25 2.05
CA HIS A 25 -32.89 6.07 1.41
C HIS A 25 -33.92 6.24 0.27
N HIS A 26 -33.65 5.62 -0.90
CA HIS A 26 -34.59 4.72 -1.58
C HIS A 26 -33.89 3.81 -2.62
N ALA A 27 -34.16 2.51 -2.50
CA ALA A 27 -34.26 1.44 -3.50
C ALA A 27 -33.09 1.10 -4.46
N ALA A 28 -32.68 -0.17 -4.39
CA ALA A 28 -31.87 -0.88 -5.39
C ALA A 28 -32.64 -1.09 -6.70
N PRO A 29 -31.97 -1.06 -7.88
CA PRO A 29 -32.59 -1.48 -9.12
C PRO A 29 -32.56 -3.01 -9.25
N ALA A 30 -33.75 -3.61 -9.23
CA ALA A 30 -34.00 -4.98 -9.65
C ALA A 30 -33.80 -5.11 -11.16
N TRP A 31 -33.03 -6.12 -11.60
CA TRP A 31 -32.91 -6.48 -13.00
C TRP A 31 -34.01 -7.49 -13.34
N SER A 32 -35.00 -7.07 -14.12
CA SER A 32 -35.94 -7.97 -14.81
C SER A 32 -35.69 -7.92 -16.32
N PRO A 33 -35.66 -9.06 -17.02
CA PRO A 33 -35.51 -9.12 -18.46
C PRO A 33 -36.90 -9.04 -19.15
N PHE A 34 -36.94 -8.43 -20.35
CA PHE A 34 -38.05 -8.30 -21.31
C PHE A 34 -39.03 -7.11 -21.18
N GLY A 35 -39.09 -6.35 -22.30
CA GLY A 35 -40.12 -5.37 -22.69
C GLY A 35 -39.68 -3.91 -22.48
N GLY A 36 -39.59 -3.00 -23.45
CA GLY A 36 -40.04 -2.96 -24.84
C GLY A 36 -40.66 -1.58 -25.15
N GLY A 37 -40.00 -0.78 -26.01
CA GLY A 37 -40.51 0.45 -26.64
C GLY A 37 -40.14 1.77 -25.92
N GLY A 38 -39.76 2.88 -26.57
CA GLY A 38 -39.57 3.23 -27.99
C GLY A 38 -39.37 4.76 -28.14
N GLY A 39 -38.60 5.21 -29.14
CA GLY A 39 -38.54 6.59 -29.67
C GLY A 39 -37.31 7.43 -29.25
N SER A 40 -36.26 7.52 -30.09
CA SER A 40 -35.95 8.60 -31.06
C SER A 40 -35.41 9.89 -30.39
N SER A 41 -34.21 10.45 -30.64
CA SER A 41 -33.38 10.53 -31.85
C SER A 41 -31.96 11.07 -31.53
N ASN A 42 -31.06 10.93 -32.51
CA ASN A 42 -29.78 11.64 -32.76
C ASN A 42 -28.58 11.47 -31.82
N GLY A 43 -27.59 10.74 -32.34
CA GLY A 43 -26.21 10.74 -31.85
C GLY A 43 -25.53 9.42 -32.14
N SER A 44 -25.12 9.20 -33.38
CA SER A 44 -24.29 8.05 -33.77
C SER A 44 -22.88 8.20 -33.20
N GLU A 45 -22.73 8.09 -31.88
CA GLU A 45 -21.46 7.69 -31.28
C GLU A 45 -21.34 6.19 -31.53
N SER A 46 -20.42 5.85 -32.44
CA SER A 46 -19.99 4.48 -32.63
C SER A 46 -19.63 3.89 -31.27
N GLY A 47 -20.45 2.95 -30.79
CA GLY A 47 -20.18 2.09 -29.65
C GLY A 47 -19.00 1.19 -29.95
N ARG A 48 -17.82 1.79 -30.12
CA ARG A 48 -16.55 1.09 -30.18
C ARG A 48 -16.42 0.43 -28.81
N PRO A 49 -16.31 -0.91 -28.74
CA PRO A 49 -16.06 -1.57 -27.47
C PRO A 49 -14.84 -0.89 -26.84
N THR A 50 -15.02 -0.33 -25.65
CA THR A 50 -13.90 0.17 -24.86
C THR A 50 -13.02 -1.04 -24.61
N ILE A 51 -11.97 -1.18 -25.40
CA ILE A 51 -10.95 -2.20 -25.21
C ILE A 51 -10.52 -2.02 -23.76
N PRO A 52 -10.60 -3.06 -22.90
CA PRO A 52 -10.05 -2.94 -21.56
C PRO A 52 -8.62 -2.48 -21.73
N VAL A 53 -8.28 -1.36 -21.11
CA VAL A 53 -6.91 -0.85 -21.12
C VAL A 53 -6.08 -1.96 -20.51
N PHE A 54 -5.40 -2.72 -21.36
CA PHE A 54 -4.44 -3.71 -20.92
C PHE A 54 -3.42 -2.92 -20.08
N PRO A 55 -3.09 -3.39 -18.87
CA PRO A 55 -2.01 -2.79 -18.10
C PRO A 55 -0.82 -2.67 -19.05
N LYS A 56 -0.26 -1.46 -19.17
CA LYS A 56 1.07 -1.33 -19.77
C LYS A 56 1.94 -2.33 -19.00
N ASP A 57 2.79 -3.09 -19.68
CA ASP A 57 3.48 -4.31 -19.19
C ASP A 57 4.32 -4.19 -17.88
N ASP A 58 4.23 -3.04 -17.20
CA ASP A 58 4.93 -2.65 -15.98
C ASP A 58 3.99 -2.44 -14.78
N GLU A 59 2.67 -2.60 -14.97
CA GLU A 59 1.63 -2.47 -13.94
C GLU A 59 0.97 -3.83 -13.66
N ILE A 60 1.05 -4.29 -12.41
CA ILE A 60 0.44 -5.55 -11.96
C ILE A 60 -0.76 -5.22 -11.07
N VAL A 61 -1.94 -5.74 -11.42
CA VAL A 61 -3.16 -5.60 -10.62
C VAL A 61 -3.73 -6.98 -10.30
N VAL A 62 -3.86 -7.29 -9.00
CA VAL A 62 -4.48 -8.51 -8.50
C VAL A 62 -5.64 -8.13 -7.60
N GLN A 63 -6.84 -8.62 -7.93
CA GLN A 63 -8.04 -8.38 -7.15
C GLN A 63 -8.81 -9.69 -6.98
N VAL A 64 -9.00 -10.12 -5.73
CA VAL A 64 -9.78 -11.31 -5.40
C VAL A 64 -10.77 -11.00 -4.28
N TRP A 65 -11.97 -11.57 -4.32
CA TRP A 65 -12.97 -11.23 -3.30
C TRP A 65 -12.66 -11.85 -1.94
N THR A 66 -12.52 -13.18 -1.88
CA THR A 66 -12.42 -13.93 -0.62
C THR A 66 -11.36 -15.02 -0.70
N GLN A 67 -10.08 -14.66 -0.77
CA GLN A 67 -9.00 -15.64 -0.91
C GLN A 67 -7.69 -15.16 -0.29
N ALA A 68 -6.84 -16.14 0.05
CA ALA A 68 -5.44 -15.85 0.37
C ALA A 68 -4.64 -15.65 -0.93
N ILE A 69 -3.95 -14.53 -1.03
CA ILE A 69 -2.99 -14.24 -2.11
C ILE A 69 -1.61 -14.55 -1.57
N LYS A 70 -0.88 -15.46 -2.21
CA LYS A 70 0.53 -15.75 -1.91
C LYS A 70 1.32 -15.81 -3.20
N ASN A 71 2.12 -14.80 -3.48
CA ASN A 71 2.93 -14.78 -4.69
C ASN A 71 4.13 -13.82 -4.58
N SER A 72 5.04 -13.94 -5.53
CA SER A 72 6.12 -12.99 -5.78
C SER A 72 5.73 -12.09 -6.95
N PHE A 73 5.94 -10.78 -6.81
CA PHE A 73 5.57 -9.77 -7.80
C PHE A 73 6.78 -8.93 -8.17
N ASN A 74 7.07 -8.87 -9.47
CA ASN A 74 8.09 -7.98 -10.00
C ASN A 74 7.57 -6.55 -9.99
N LEU A 75 8.21 -5.67 -9.21
CA LEU A 75 7.89 -4.26 -9.15
C LEU A 75 8.73 -3.49 -10.16
N LYS A 76 8.14 -3.21 -11.32
CA LYS A 76 8.68 -2.31 -12.33
C LYS A 76 8.17 -0.89 -12.10
N LYS A 77 6.89 -0.65 -12.39
CA LYS A 77 6.23 0.65 -12.21
C LYS A 77 5.20 0.62 -11.09
N SER A 78 4.24 -0.30 -11.15
CA SER A 78 3.26 -0.44 -10.06
C SER A 78 2.81 -1.86 -9.78
N VAL A 79 2.52 -2.15 -8.52
CA VAL A 79 1.91 -3.39 -8.05
C VAL A 79 0.74 -3.03 -7.14
N SER A 80 -0.46 -3.48 -7.48
CA SER A 80 -1.69 -3.28 -6.70
C SER A 80 -2.33 -4.63 -6.38
N ILE A 81 -2.48 -4.95 -5.09
CA ILE A 81 -2.98 -6.23 -4.62
C ILE A 81 -4.13 -5.97 -3.65
N SER A 82 -5.32 -6.48 -3.95
CA SER A 82 -6.49 -6.27 -3.11
C SER A 82 -7.26 -7.56 -2.84
N THR A 83 -7.71 -7.73 -1.60
CA THR A 83 -8.74 -8.71 -1.28
C THR A 83 -9.76 -8.20 -0.28
N MET A 84 -11.04 -8.55 -0.42
CA MET A 84 -12.03 -8.12 0.58
C MET A 84 -11.82 -8.91 1.88
N SER A 85 -11.71 -10.23 1.81
CA SER A 85 -11.46 -11.07 2.98
C SER A 85 -10.42 -12.13 2.67
N GLY A 86 -9.36 -12.19 3.47
CA GLY A 86 -8.28 -13.13 3.24
C GLY A 86 -6.94 -12.59 3.71
N SER A 87 -5.86 -13.26 3.32
CA SER A 87 -4.52 -12.82 3.65
C SER A 87 -3.74 -12.47 2.39
N ILE A 88 -2.91 -11.43 2.47
CA ILE A 88 -1.95 -11.09 1.43
C ILE A 88 -0.57 -11.47 1.95
N LYS A 89 0.11 -12.38 1.30
CA LYS A 89 1.53 -12.67 1.50
C LYS A 89 2.26 -12.38 0.19
N ALA A 90 2.77 -11.15 0.08
CA ALA A 90 3.39 -10.66 -1.14
C ALA A 90 4.90 -10.51 -0.92
N ASP A 91 5.65 -11.18 -1.77
CA ASP A 91 7.07 -10.91 -1.95
C ASP A 91 7.24 -9.95 -3.12
N ILE A 92 7.82 -8.78 -2.90
CA ILE A 92 7.96 -7.73 -3.88
C ILE A 92 9.43 -7.68 -4.30
N VAL A 93 9.66 -7.90 -5.59
CA VAL A 93 10.99 -7.92 -6.19
C VAL A 93 11.14 -6.71 -7.11
N PRO A 94 11.76 -5.62 -6.63
CA PRO A 94 12.16 -4.51 -7.49
C PRO A 94 12.91 -5.02 -8.72
N SER A 95 12.40 -4.71 -9.91
CA SER A 95 13.08 -5.03 -11.16
C SER A 95 13.91 -3.84 -11.59
N PRO A 96 15.19 -3.98 -11.98
CA PRO A 96 15.92 -2.84 -12.52
C PRO A 96 15.29 -2.44 -13.85
N THR A 97 15.12 -1.14 -14.07
CA THR A 97 14.51 -0.58 -15.28
C THR A 97 15.41 0.53 -15.82
N PRO A 98 15.72 0.57 -17.12
CA PRO A 98 16.41 1.68 -17.78
C PRO A 98 15.52 2.93 -17.88
N SER A 99 14.23 2.79 -17.53
CA SER A 99 13.26 3.87 -17.40
C SER A 99 13.80 5.03 -16.56
N THR A 100 13.53 6.26 -17.02
CA THR A 100 13.73 7.50 -16.26
C THR A 100 12.75 7.64 -15.10
N GLU A 101 11.71 6.79 -15.02
CA GLU A 101 10.77 6.80 -13.90
C GLU A 101 11.44 6.20 -12.66
N LEU A 102 11.94 7.09 -11.80
CA LEU A 102 12.52 6.72 -10.50
C LEU A 102 11.45 6.26 -9.50
N PHE A 103 10.18 6.64 -9.72
CA PHE A 103 9.09 6.38 -8.80
C PHE A 103 8.36 5.08 -9.11
N ARG A 104 8.18 4.28 -8.06
CA ARG A 104 7.45 3.02 -8.11
C ARG A 104 6.30 3.06 -7.12
N LYS A 105 5.21 2.37 -7.45
CA LYS A 105 4.02 2.33 -6.61
C LYS A 105 3.70 0.92 -6.12
N LEU A 106 3.50 0.77 -4.82
CA LEU A 106 3.00 -0.46 -4.22
C LEU A 106 1.70 -0.16 -3.47
N THR A 107 0.64 -0.90 -3.75
CA THR A 107 -0.62 -0.75 -3.04
C THR A 107 -1.13 -2.11 -2.61
N THR A 108 -1.40 -2.28 -1.31
CA THR A 108 -2.06 -3.48 -0.80
C THR A 108 -3.28 -3.10 0.04
N GLN A 109 -4.38 -3.81 -0.18
CA GLN A 109 -5.64 -3.53 0.50
C GLN A 109 -6.33 -4.80 0.96
N THR A 110 -6.73 -4.83 2.22
CA THR A 110 -7.66 -5.83 2.77
C THR A 110 -8.83 -5.17 3.48
N ASN A 111 -10.03 -5.74 3.43
CA ASN A 111 -11.06 -5.33 4.40
C ASN A 111 -10.82 -6.12 5.70
N THR A 112 -10.85 -7.44 5.62
CA THR A 112 -10.58 -8.32 6.76
C THR A 112 -9.43 -9.29 6.48
N GLY A 113 -8.48 -9.36 7.40
CA GLY A 113 -7.40 -10.35 7.41
C GLY A 113 -6.00 -9.73 7.38
N SER A 114 -4.98 -10.59 7.33
CA SER A 114 -3.59 -10.18 7.55
C SER A 114 -2.83 -9.89 6.25
N GLN A 115 -1.98 -8.89 6.27
CA GLN A 115 -1.03 -8.60 5.19
C GLN A 115 0.40 -8.84 5.69
N HIS A 116 1.18 -9.55 4.90
CA HIS A 116 2.61 -9.77 5.10
C HIS A 116 3.31 -9.41 3.80
N ILE A 117 3.94 -8.24 3.77
CA ILE A 117 4.62 -7.69 2.62
C ILE A 117 6.12 -7.71 2.91
N THR A 118 6.90 -8.25 1.98
CA THR A 118 8.36 -8.23 2.04
C THR A 118 8.90 -7.65 0.75
N ILE A 119 9.81 -6.68 0.82
CA ILE A 119 10.58 -6.23 -0.32
C ILE A 119 11.94 -6.92 -0.25
N SER A 120 12.19 -7.85 -1.18
CA SER A 120 13.28 -8.83 -1.05
C SER A 120 14.65 -8.35 -1.53
N THR A 121 14.73 -7.19 -2.18
CA THR A 121 15.99 -6.61 -2.65
C THR A 121 16.02 -5.12 -2.36
N SER A 122 17.23 -4.55 -2.37
CA SER A 122 17.44 -3.10 -2.37
C SER A 122 16.61 -2.43 -3.46
N LEU A 123 16.14 -1.21 -3.16
CA LEU A 123 15.49 -0.35 -4.15
C LEU A 123 16.52 0.35 -5.06
N GLY A 124 17.81 0.34 -4.73
CA GLY A 124 18.83 1.07 -5.47
C GLY A 124 18.49 2.55 -5.58
N PRO A 125 18.47 3.13 -6.80
CA PRO A 125 18.13 4.54 -7.00
C PRO A 125 16.62 4.82 -7.00
N PHE A 126 15.77 3.80 -6.89
CA PHE A 126 14.33 3.96 -7.07
C PHE A 126 13.64 4.42 -5.78
N MET A 127 12.70 5.35 -5.93
CA MET A 127 11.80 5.78 -4.88
C MET A 127 10.53 4.93 -4.89
N LEU A 128 10.02 4.63 -3.70
CA LEU A 128 8.83 3.81 -3.54
C LEU A 128 7.74 4.58 -2.81
N ASP A 129 6.61 4.79 -3.49
CA ASP A 129 5.34 5.18 -2.86
C ASP A 129 4.52 3.93 -2.56
N SER A 130 4.36 3.63 -1.28
CA SER A 130 3.69 2.42 -0.80
C SER A 130 2.48 2.76 0.05
N SER A 131 1.38 2.05 -0.16
CA SER A 131 0.12 2.22 0.58
C SER A 131 -0.43 0.87 1.01
N HIS A 132 -0.57 0.66 2.32
CA HIS A 132 -1.06 -0.57 2.93
C HIS A 132 -2.28 -0.28 3.79
N THR A 133 -3.44 -0.78 3.39
CA THR A 133 -4.72 -0.48 4.07
C THR A 133 -5.42 -1.74 4.53
N THR A 134 -5.80 -1.81 5.80
CA THR A 134 -6.68 -2.84 6.34
C THR A 134 -7.78 -2.27 7.24
N MET A 135 -9.01 -2.80 7.16
CA MET A 135 -10.06 -2.41 8.11
C MET A 135 -9.90 -3.20 9.42
N THR A 136 -9.78 -4.52 9.33
CA THR A 136 -9.59 -5.39 10.49
C THR A 136 -8.54 -6.45 10.19
N GLY A 137 -7.45 -6.45 10.95
CA GLY A 137 -6.39 -7.44 10.78
C GLY A 137 -5.02 -6.90 11.15
N SER A 138 -3.98 -7.58 10.70
CA SER A 138 -2.61 -7.17 10.95
C SER A 138 -1.89 -6.81 9.65
N ILE A 139 -1.01 -5.82 9.71
CA ILE A 139 -0.08 -5.50 8.62
C ILE A 139 1.32 -5.75 9.16
N LYS A 140 2.05 -6.65 8.51
CA LYS A 140 3.49 -6.83 8.71
C LYS A 140 4.19 -6.45 7.42
N ALA A 141 5.04 -5.43 7.47
CA ALA A 141 5.78 -4.94 6.33
C ALA A 141 7.28 -4.99 6.62
N ILE A 142 8.04 -5.63 5.74
CA ILE A 142 9.51 -5.75 5.82
C ILE A 142 10.09 -5.04 4.62
N TYR A 143 10.82 -3.95 4.88
CA TYR A 143 11.45 -3.10 3.88
C TYR A 143 12.98 -3.27 3.91
N PRO A 144 13.69 -2.90 2.84
CA PRO A 144 15.14 -2.87 2.83
C PRO A 144 15.70 -1.89 3.87
N ASP A 145 16.89 -2.18 4.41
CA ASP A 145 17.56 -1.29 5.35
C ASP A 145 18.05 0.02 4.70
N ASP A 146 18.30 0.00 3.39
CA ASP A 146 18.61 1.19 2.59
C ASP A 146 17.38 2.05 2.24
N TRP A 147 16.16 1.59 2.55
CA TRP A 147 14.96 2.40 2.35
C TRP A 147 15.02 3.67 3.22
N CYS A 148 14.82 4.82 2.57
CA CYS A 148 14.78 6.14 3.19
C CYS A 148 13.51 6.87 2.73
N GLY A 149 12.78 7.47 3.66
CA GLY A 149 11.47 8.03 3.37
C GLY A 149 10.64 8.39 4.59
N THR A 150 9.42 8.83 4.32
CA THR A 150 8.43 9.19 5.34
C THR A 150 7.39 8.08 5.48
N ILE A 151 7.01 7.78 6.72
CA ILE A 151 6.01 6.80 7.09
C ILE A 151 4.83 7.55 7.71
N GLU A 152 3.67 7.49 7.07
CA GLU A 152 2.40 8.00 7.56
C GLU A 152 1.56 6.80 8.04
N LEU A 153 1.39 6.63 9.34
CA LEU A 153 0.59 5.56 9.91
C LEU A 153 -0.65 6.12 10.59
N SER A 154 -1.82 5.55 10.27
CA SER A 154 -3.10 5.82 10.93
C SER A 154 -3.64 4.52 11.53
N ILE A 155 -3.92 4.54 12.84
CA ILE A 155 -4.56 3.42 13.55
C ILE A 155 -5.63 3.90 14.55
N THR A 156 -6.84 3.36 14.45
CA THR A 156 -7.94 3.73 15.38
C THR A 156 -7.92 2.88 16.64
N HIS A 157 -7.78 1.57 16.50
CA HIS A 157 -7.80 0.61 17.60
C HIS A 157 -6.70 -0.43 17.44
N GLY A 158 -5.76 -0.42 18.38
CA GLY A 158 -4.75 -1.48 18.48
C GLY A 158 -3.35 -0.94 18.76
N SER A 159 -2.36 -1.56 18.14
CA SER A 159 -0.95 -1.26 18.40
C SER A 159 -0.16 -1.15 17.11
N TYR A 160 0.96 -0.43 17.18
CA TYR A 160 1.92 -0.39 16.10
C TYR A 160 3.32 -0.59 16.67
N LYS A 161 4.20 -1.14 15.84
CA LYS A 161 5.63 -1.21 16.06
C LYS A 161 6.33 -0.75 14.79
N LEU A 162 7.19 0.25 14.93
CA LEU A 162 8.11 0.68 13.88
C LEU A 162 9.51 0.27 14.32
N GLY A 163 10.36 -0.17 13.38
CA GLY A 163 11.73 -0.55 13.69
C GLY A 163 12.58 0.60 14.25
N ASP A 164 13.67 0.27 14.94
CA ASP A 164 14.45 1.18 15.81
C ASP A 164 15.18 2.35 15.09
N ALA A 165 15.06 2.46 13.76
CA ALA A 165 15.76 3.43 12.93
C ALA A 165 14.83 4.52 12.37
N VAL A 166 13.81 4.91 13.14
CA VAL A 166 12.87 5.96 12.74
C VAL A 166 12.73 7.03 13.82
N VAL A 167 12.64 8.29 13.40
CA VAL A 167 12.27 9.41 14.28
C VAL A 167 10.76 9.54 14.25
N VAL A 168 10.11 9.42 15.41
CA VAL A 168 8.65 9.32 15.50
C VAL A 168 8.03 10.58 16.07
N ARG A 169 6.99 11.09 15.40
CA ARG A 169 6.03 12.04 15.93
C ARG A 169 4.66 11.37 16.00
N ASP A 170 4.21 11.05 17.20
CA ASP A 170 2.89 10.46 17.46
C ASP A 170 1.92 11.55 17.90
N VAL A 171 0.82 11.70 17.17
CA VAL A 171 -0.27 12.63 17.48
C VAL A 171 -1.55 11.83 17.58
N VAL A 172 -2.20 11.90 18.75
CA VAL A 172 -3.50 11.27 18.96
C VAL A 172 -4.58 12.33 18.81
N ASP A 173 -5.48 12.13 17.84
CA ASP A 173 -6.68 12.97 17.74
C ASP A 173 -7.66 12.59 18.87
N GLN A 174 -7.90 13.56 19.76
CA GLN A 174 -8.74 13.38 20.94
C GLN A 174 -10.20 13.10 20.59
N ASN A 175 -10.68 13.57 19.44
CA ASN A 175 -12.08 13.43 19.03
C ASN A 175 -12.37 12.05 18.44
N THR A 176 -11.47 11.58 17.58
CA THR A 176 -11.63 10.31 16.84
C THR A 176 -11.00 9.12 17.55
N ARG A 177 -10.13 9.37 18.53
CA ARG A 177 -9.19 8.39 19.12
C ARG A 177 -8.28 7.74 18.07
N GLU A 178 -8.18 8.33 16.89
CA GLU A 178 -7.27 7.90 15.86
C GLU A 178 -5.86 8.35 16.23
N ARG A 179 -4.92 7.39 16.20
CA ARG A 179 -3.50 7.70 16.31
C ARG A 179 -2.96 7.95 14.92
N GLN A 180 -2.41 9.13 14.72
CA GLN A 180 -1.67 9.51 13.53
C GLN A 180 -0.19 9.59 13.89
N VAL A 181 0.59 8.71 13.30
CA VAL A 181 2.02 8.60 13.53
C VAL A 181 2.73 9.01 12.26
N LEU A 182 3.53 10.06 12.34
CA LEU A 182 4.45 10.46 11.30
C LEU A 182 5.85 10.04 11.73
N ALA A 183 6.49 9.15 10.97
CA ALA A 183 7.84 8.74 11.24
C ALA A 183 8.75 9.00 10.04
N LEU A 184 10.00 9.39 10.30
CA LEU A 184 10.99 9.65 9.28
C LEU A 184 12.13 8.64 9.40
N ARG A 185 12.54 8.09 8.26
CA ARG A 185 13.70 7.19 8.15
C ARG A 185 14.70 7.74 7.15
N GLY A 186 15.96 7.80 7.57
CA GLY A 186 17.02 8.48 6.81
C GLY A 186 16.99 9.99 7.02
N ASN A 187 17.87 10.69 6.32
CA ASN A 187 17.98 12.15 6.40
C ASN A 187 17.62 12.75 5.03
N PRO A 188 16.36 13.16 4.81
CA PRO A 188 15.98 13.81 3.56
C PRO A 188 16.74 15.13 3.45
N ARG A 189 17.45 15.34 2.34
CA ARG A 189 18.02 16.67 2.05
C ARG A 189 16.91 17.57 1.52
N GLU A 190 17.02 18.86 1.81
CA GLU A 190 16.07 19.85 1.33
C GLU A 190 16.02 19.83 -0.21
N GLY A 191 14.81 19.65 -0.76
CA GLY A 191 14.59 19.58 -2.21
C GLY A 191 14.78 18.20 -2.85
N GLU A 192 15.17 17.17 -2.09
CA GLU A 192 15.21 15.79 -2.59
C GLU A 192 13.83 15.12 -2.45
N GLU A 193 13.41 14.43 -3.51
CA GLU A 193 12.24 13.55 -3.48
C GLU A 193 12.58 12.30 -2.65
N PHE A 194 11.61 11.81 -1.87
CA PHE A 194 11.82 10.68 -0.95
C PHE A 194 10.68 9.67 -1.06
N SER A 195 10.97 8.43 -0.64
CA SER A 195 9.97 7.37 -0.61
C SER A 195 8.87 7.65 0.42
N THR A 196 7.66 7.20 0.17
CA THR A 196 6.52 7.35 1.07
C THR A 196 5.93 6.00 1.43
N MET A 197 5.57 5.81 2.69
CA MET A 197 4.87 4.63 3.18
C MET A 197 3.63 5.08 3.94
N LYS A 198 2.45 4.80 3.39
CA LYS A 198 1.17 5.06 4.03
C LYS A 198 0.61 3.75 4.56
N VAL A 199 0.33 3.70 5.85
CA VAL A 199 -0.25 2.53 6.51
C VAL A 199 -1.52 2.93 7.22
N THR A 200 -2.64 2.30 6.88
CA THR A 200 -3.93 2.58 7.53
C THR A 200 -4.51 1.27 8.06
N CYS A 201 -4.74 1.21 9.36
CA CYS A 201 -5.32 0.05 10.03
C CYS A 201 -6.43 0.51 10.99
N LYS A 202 -7.70 0.23 10.72
CA LYS A 202 -8.75 0.66 11.67
C LYS A 202 -8.68 -0.14 12.98
N THR A 203 -8.67 -1.46 12.88
CA THR A 203 -8.57 -2.35 14.04
C THR A 203 -7.50 -3.42 13.83
N GLY A 204 -6.49 -3.46 14.70
CA GLY A 204 -5.54 -4.56 14.79
C GLY A 204 -4.10 -4.14 15.08
N SER A 205 -3.13 -4.63 14.31
CA SER A 205 -1.71 -4.40 14.62
C SER A 205 -0.86 -4.12 13.40
N VAL A 206 0.03 -3.14 13.49
CA VAL A 206 1.00 -2.83 12.45
C VAL A 206 2.41 -3.13 12.94
N ASP A 207 3.21 -3.86 12.18
CA ASP A 207 4.63 -4.14 12.46
C ASP A 207 5.45 -3.83 11.19
N VAL A 208 6.16 -2.71 11.20
CA VAL A 208 7.05 -2.30 10.12
C VAL A 208 8.48 -2.49 10.56
N ARG A 209 9.25 -3.27 9.78
CA ARG A 209 10.65 -3.56 10.03
C ARG A 209 11.49 -3.29 8.81
N PHE A 210 12.78 -3.16 9.06
CA PHE A 210 13.75 -2.89 8.02
C PHE A 210 14.91 -3.85 8.19
N GLU A 211 15.25 -4.54 7.12
CA GLU A 211 16.19 -5.65 7.14
C GLU A 211 17.21 -5.51 6.03
N LYS A 212 18.43 -5.99 6.29
CA LYS A 212 19.47 -6.03 5.27
C LYS A 212 19.09 -7.02 4.18
N VAL A 213 19.02 -6.54 2.95
CA VAL A 213 18.63 -7.33 1.77
C VAL A 213 19.74 -7.33 0.73
N PRO A 214 19.75 -8.30 -0.21
CA PRO A 214 20.64 -8.27 -1.35
C PRO A 214 20.49 -6.98 -2.17
N GLY A 215 21.59 -6.50 -2.74
CA GLY A 215 21.59 -5.36 -3.64
C GLY A 215 20.76 -5.62 -4.89
N LEU A 216 20.22 -4.54 -5.50
CA LEU A 216 19.53 -4.64 -6.77
C LEU A 216 20.51 -5.12 -7.86
N ARG A 217 20.11 -6.10 -8.67
CA ARG A 217 20.94 -6.56 -9.79
C ARG A 217 21.12 -5.41 -10.80
N ASN A 218 22.33 -5.27 -11.34
CA ASN A 218 22.56 -4.38 -12.47
C ASN A 218 21.96 -4.98 -13.74
N LEU A 219 21.45 -4.14 -14.63
CA LEU A 219 21.07 -4.55 -15.98
C LEU A 219 22.35 -4.86 -16.78
N THR A 220 22.31 -5.90 -17.62
CA THR A 220 23.36 -6.12 -18.60
C THR A 220 23.21 -5.16 -19.79
N GLU A 221 24.30 -4.90 -20.52
CA GLU A 221 24.24 -4.07 -21.75
C GLU A 221 23.24 -4.63 -22.77
N GLU A 222 23.10 -5.96 -22.84
CA GLU A 222 22.15 -6.64 -23.70
C GLU A 222 20.70 -6.40 -23.27
N GLU A 223 20.41 -6.43 -21.96
CA GLU A 223 19.07 -6.14 -21.42
C GLU A 223 18.68 -4.68 -21.67
N VAL A 224 19.59 -3.74 -21.44
CA VAL A 224 19.36 -2.30 -21.71
C VAL A 224 19.04 -2.09 -23.19
N LYS A 225 19.83 -2.69 -24.08
CA LYS A 225 19.64 -2.56 -25.53
C LYS A 225 18.33 -3.18 -26.01
N ALA A 226 17.95 -4.34 -25.47
CA ALA A 226 16.69 -5.00 -25.79
C ALA A 226 15.49 -4.15 -25.37
N GLU A 227 15.55 -3.52 -24.19
CA GLU A 227 14.47 -2.67 -23.69
C GLU A 227 14.39 -1.33 -24.44
N GLU A 228 15.53 -0.73 -24.80
CA GLU A 228 15.57 0.46 -25.65
C GLU A 228 14.99 0.18 -27.05
N GLU A 229 15.29 -0.99 -27.62
CA GLU A 229 14.72 -1.41 -28.90
C GLU A 229 13.19 -1.60 -28.79
N ASP A 230 12.69 -2.20 -27.72
CA ASP A 230 11.25 -2.36 -27.48
C ASP A 230 10.55 -1.01 -27.28
N ALA A 231 11.16 -0.09 -26.51
CA ALA A 231 10.67 1.26 -26.34
C ALA A 231 10.59 2.02 -27.68
N ARG A 232 11.61 1.86 -28.54
CA ARG A 232 11.63 2.45 -29.89
C ARG A 232 10.54 1.87 -30.78
N LYS A 233 10.26 0.56 -30.69
CA LYS A 233 9.14 -0.08 -31.41
C LYS A 233 7.79 0.44 -30.93
N ARG A 234 7.62 0.65 -29.62
CA ARG A 234 6.38 1.18 -29.04
C ARG A 234 6.15 2.66 -29.40
N GLY A 235 7.20 3.49 -29.40
CA GLY A 235 7.11 4.91 -29.77
C GLY A 235 6.99 5.19 -31.27
N GLY A 236 7.37 4.24 -32.13
CA GLY A 236 7.38 4.40 -33.59
C GLY A 236 6.03 4.24 -34.30
N MET A 237 4.97 3.79 -33.61
CA MET A 237 3.67 3.49 -34.25
C MET A 237 2.68 4.67 -34.26
N THR A 238 2.99 5.82 -33.65
CA THR A 238 2.05 6.97 -33.57
C THR A 238 2.29 8.07 -34.62
N GLY A 239 3.18 7.89 -35.60
CA GLY A 239 3.48 8.94 -36.58
C GLY A 239 3.76 8.41 -37.99
N GLY A 240 2.72 8.13 -38.77
CA GLY A 240 2.90 7.67 -40.16
C GLY A 240 1.59 7.47 -40.92
N GLY A 241 0.70 8.46 -40.91
CA GLY A 241 -0.60 8.41 -41.59
C GLY A 241 -0.90 9.69 -42.37
N SER A 242 0.02 10.15 -43.21
CA SER A 242 -0.23 11.18 -44.22
C SER A 242 0.65 10.90 -45.42
N GLY A 243 0.27 9.86 -46.16
CA GLY A 243 0.83 9.52 -47.46
C GLY A 243 -0.32 9.43 -48.46
N SER A 244 -0.56 10.54 -49.16
CA SER A 244 -1.40 10.61 -50.34
C SER A 244 -0.81 9.75 -51.47
N GLY A 245 -1.67 9.10 -52.25
CA GLY A 245 -1.37 8.81 -53.65
C GLY A 245 -1.73 7.42 -54.15
N GLY A 246 -2.49 7.40 -55.25
CA GLY A 246 -2.25 6.44 -56.32
C GLY A 246 -3.30 5.37 -56.49
N GLY A 247 -4.23 5.61 -57.43
CA GLY A 247 -5.08 4.58 -58.00
C GLY A 247 -4.26 3.49 -58.71
N GLY A 248 -4.85 2.30 -58.80
CA GLY A 248 -4.24 1.16 -59.48
C GLY A 248 -5.25 0.03 -59.62
N GLN A 249 -5.75 -0.10 -60.83
CA GLN A 249 -6.80 -0.98 -61.31
C GLN A 249 -6.23 -2.38 -61.62
N GLY A 250 -6.99 -3.43 -61.28
CA GLY A 250 -6.99 -4.73 -61.99
C GLY A 250 -5.91 -5.75 -61.62
N GLY A 251 -6.33 -6.99 -61.37
CA GLY A 251 -5.41 -8.14 -61.32
C GLY A 251 -6.01 -9.39 -60.69
N ASN A 252 -6.29 -10.37 -61.53
CA ASN A 252 -6.89 -11.67 -61.24
C ASN A 252 -5.92 -12.69 -60.61
N LYS A 253 -6.52 -13.72 -59.98
CA LYS A 253 -6.02 -15.11 -59.76
C LYS A 253 -4.77 -15.31 -58.86
N GLU A 254 -4.92 -16.08 -57.79
CA GLU A 254 -4.54 -17.51 -57.77
C GLU A 254 -4.80 -18.16 -56.39
N GLN A 255 -5.21 -19.42 -56.45
CA GLN A 255 -5.43 -20.32 -55.32
C GLN A 255 -4.16 -20.48 -54.47
N LYS A 256 -4.33 -20.54 -53.14
CA LYS A 256 -3.43 -21.33 -52.31
C LYS A 256 -4.17 -21.89 -51.11
N GLU A 257 -4.38 -23.19 -51.14
CA GLU A 257 -4.76 -24.01 -50.00
C GLU A 257 -3.81 -23.73 -48.82
N ARG A 258 -4.38 -23.40 -47.67
CA ARG A 258 -3.72 -23.56 -46.38
C ARG A 258 -4.71 -24.18 -45.41
N GLY A 259 -4.33 -25.36 -44.93
CA GLY A 259 -5.10 -26.21 -44.04
C GLY A 259 -5.51 -25.49 -42.77
N GLY A 260 -6.75 -25.76 -42.38
CA GLY A 260 -7.26 -25.39 -41.06
C GLY A 260 -6.52 -26.14 -39.95
N PRO A 261 -6.46 -25.57 -38.74
CA PRO A 261 -5.83 -26.22 -37.60
C PRO A 261 -6.63 -27.43 -37.12
N ALA A 262 -5.91 -28.44 -36.66
CA ALA A 262 -6.45 -29.69 -36.13
C ALA A 262 -7.35 -29.44 -34.91
N VAL A 263 -8.57 -29.96 -34.97
CA VAL A 263 -9.50 -30.06 -33.84
C VAL A 263 -8.96 -31.13 -32.89
N PHE A 264 -8.46 -30.71 -31.72
CA PHE A 264 -8.13 -31.62 -30.63
C PHE A 264 -9.42 -32.12 -29.96
N ARG A 265 -9.68 -33.43 -30.07
CA ARG A 265 -10.63 -34.14 -29.20
C ARG A 265 -9.90 -34.55 -27.92
N PRO A 266 -10.45 -34.26 -26.72
CA PRO A 266 -9.97 -34.89 -25.49
C PRO A 266 -10.32 -36.37 -25.52
N GLY A 267 -9.29 -37.22 -25.58
CA GLY A 267 -9.41 -38.65 -25.36
C GLY A 267 -9.41 -38.96 -23.88
N ASP A 268 -10.39 -39.74 -23.46
CA ASP A 268 -10.47 -40.37 -22.15
C ASP A 268 -9.22 -41.23 -21.90
N GLY A 269 -8.43 -40.82 -20.92
CA GLY A 269 -7.20 -41.47 -20.50
C GLY A 269 -7.19 -41.70 -18.99
N SER A 270 -8.06 -42.61 -18.55
CA SER A 270 -8.07 -43.19 -17.21
C SER A 270 -6.70 -43.78 -16.87
N THR A 271 -6.01 -43.20 -15.91
CA THR A 271 -4.95 -43.87 -15.15
C THR A 271 -5.26 -43.76 -13.67
N SER A 272 -5.84 -44.85 -13.18
CA SER A 272 -6.07 -45.17 -11.78
C SER A 272 -4.74 -45.35 -11.05
N ALA A 273 -4.33 -44.33 -10.29
CA ALA A 273 -3.32 -44.46 -9.25
C ALA A 273 -4.02 -44.67 -7.91
N SER A 274 -3.96 -45.92 -7.44
CA SER A 274 -4.39 -46.41 -6.14
C SER A 274 -3.55 -45.76 -5.02
N TYR A 275 -4.14 -44.82 -4.28
CA TYR A 275 -3.62 -44.40 -2.99
C TYR A 275 -4.23 -45.27 -1.89
N ALA A 276 -3.32 -45.95 -1.19
CA ALA A 276 -3.61 -46.81 -0.07
C ALA A 276 -4.29 -46.05 1.08
N ASN A 277 -5.27 -46.73 1.68
CA ASN A 277 -5.90 -46.38 2.95
C ASN A 277 -4.84 -46.12 4.02
N GLN A 278 -4.65 -44.85 4.40
CA GLN A 278 -4.11 -44.50 5.72
C GLN A 278 -5.29 -44.14 6.64
N PRO A 279 -5.37 -44.73 7.85
CA PRO A 279 -6.38 -44.32 8.82
C PRO A 279 -6.12 -42.87 9.27
N PRO A 280 -7.18 -42.10 9.56
CA PRO A 280 -7.06 -40.72 10.00
C PRO A 280 -6.31 -40.63 11.33
N PRO A 281 -5.51 -39.57 11.55
CA PRO A 281 -4.85 -39.35 12.82
C PRO A 281 -5.88 -39.12 13.94
N PRO A 282 -5.59 -39.55 15.19
CA PRO A 282 -6.48 -39.35 16.32
C PRO A 282 -6.71 -37.86 16.60
N LEU A 283 -7.97 -37.50 16.81
CA LEU A 283 -8.40 -36.16 17.22
C LEU A 283 -7.70 -35.74 18.53
N PRO A 284 -7.27 -34.48 18.67
CA PRO A 284 -6.77 -33.95 19.93
C PRO A 284 -7.83 -34.08 21.03
N GLN A 285 -7.51 -34.79 22.11
CA GLN A 285 -8.34 -34.82 23.30
C GLN A 285 -8.42 -33.41 23.88
N HIS A 286 -9.63 -32.86 23.94
CA HIS A 286 -9.93 -31.67 24.74
C HIS A 286 -9.56 -31.92 26.20
N GLN A 287 -8.42 -31.37 26.65
CA GLN A 287 -8.16 -31.21 28.07
C GLN A 287 -9.21 -30.26 28.63
N GLN A 288 -10.04 -30.78 29.52
CA GLN A 288 -10.92 -29.97 30.36
C GLN A 288 -10.06 -29.02 31.20
N PRO A 289 -10.36 -27.71 31.25
CA PRO A 289 -9.72 -26.82 32.20
C PRO A 289 -10.14 -27.22 33.63
N PRO A 290 -9.23 -27.16 34.62
CA PRO A 290 -9.56 -27.45 36.01
C PRO A 290 -10.56 -26.41 36.56
N PRO A 291 -11.40 -26.80 37.54
CA PRO A 291 -12.39 -25.90 38.12
C PRO A 291 -11.71 -24.74 38.88
N ASN A 292 -12.12 -23.52 38.52
CA ASN A 292 -11.79 -22.29 39.23
C ASN A 292 -12.31 -22.36 40.68
N HIS A 293 -11.42 -22.60 41.64
CA HIS A 293 -11.71 -22.30 43.03
C HIS A 293 -11.73 -20.77 43.21
N HIS A 294 -12.93 -20.23 43.35
CA HIS A 294 -13.17 -18.93 43.97
C HIS A 294 -12.65 -18.98 45.41
N ASN A 295 -11.57 -18.25 45.70
CA ASN A 295 -11.26 -17.82 47.06
C ASN A 295 -11.39 -16.30 47.13
N ASN A 296 -12.55 -15.89 47.63
CA ASN A 296 -12.76 -14.58 48.22
C ASN A 296 -11.88 -14.43 49.45
N HIS A 297 -11.02 -13.42 49.47
CA HIS A 297 -10.52 -12.82 50.70
C HIS A 297 -10.40 -11.29 50.52
N PRO A 298 -11.22 -10.50 51.21
CA PRO A 298 -10.93 -9.10 51.46
C PRO A 298 -10.21 -8.98 52.80
N ALA A 299 -8.95 -8.54 52.78
CA ALA A 299 -8.23 -8.02 53.94
C ALA A 299 -7.60 -6.70 53.48
N ALA A 300 -8.19 -5.57 53.85
CA ALA A 300 -7.82 -4.82 55.04
C ALA A 300 -6.35 -4.35 54.99
N PHE A 301 -6.14 -3.19 54.34
CA PHE A 301 -5.05 -2.29 54.72
C PHE A 301 -5.58 -0.87 54.76
N GLU A 302 -5.96 -0.52 55.98
CA GLU A 302 -6.20 0.82 56.45
C GLU A 302 -4.88 1.58 56.62
N GLN A 303 -4.96 2.90 56.43
CA GLN A 303 -4.12 3.93 57.05
C GLN A 303 -2.67 4.09 56.56
N ARG A 304 -2.49 5.03 55.62
CA ARG A 304 -1.52 6.14 55.77
C ARG A 304 -2.06 7.38 55.07
N ARG A 305 -2.75 8.23 55.84
CA ARG A 305 -2.90 9.66 55.52
C ARG A 305 -1.52 10.28 55.68
N GLN A 306 -0.88 10.66 54.58
CA GLN A 306 0.21 11.64 54.61
C GLN A 306 -0.42 13.03 54.47
N VAL A 307 -0.11 13.84 55.46
CA VAL A 307 -0.32 15.29 55.52
C VAL A 307 0.48 15.90 54.37
N VAL A 308 -0.19 16.63 53.48
CA VAL A 308 0.47 17.50 52.51
C VAL A 308 0.58 18.85 53.17
N ASP A 309 1.80 19.22 53.53
CA ASP A 309 2.19 20.55 53.98
C ASP A 309 1.81 21.61 52.94
N GLU A 310 1.36 22.75 53.43
CA GLU A 310 1.14 23.98 52.66
C GLU A 310 2.44 24.39 51.96
N HIS A 311 2.39 24.49 50.63
CA HIS A 311 3.50 25.02 49.83
C HIS A 311 3.50 26.54 49.87
N ASP A 312 4.64 27.09 50.30
CA ASP A 312 5.01 28.50 50.29
C ASP A 312 5.12 29.01 48.83
N PRO A 313 4.43 30.09 48.43
CA PRO A 313 4.38 30.53 47.03
C PRO A 313 5.62 31.28 46.51
N ASP A 314 6.69 31.41 47.30
CA ASP A 314 7.87 32.22 46.95
C ASP A 314 9.11 31.44 46.48
N ASP A 315 9.04 30.10 46.38
CA ASP A 315 10.19 29.28 45.95
C ASP A 315 10.21 29.07 44.43
N LEU A 316 10.42 30.16 43.69
CA LEU A 316 10.70 30.11 42.26
C LEU A 316 12.19 29.80 42.01
N PRO A 317 12.53 28.82 41.16
CA PRO A 317 13.92 28.57 40.79
C PRO A 317 14.51 29.77 40.03
N PRO A 318 15.81 30.07 40.22
CA PRO A 318 16.46 31.20 39.56
C PRO A 318 16.39 31.07 38.03
N SER A 319 16.09 32.20 37.38
CA SER A 319 15.97 32.31 35.93
C SER A 319 17.29 32.01 35.21
N TYR A 320 17.17 31.26 34.11
CA TYR A 320 18.24 30.70 33.30
C TYR A 320 18.89 31.73 32.35
N GLU A 321 19.32 32.89 32.87
CA GLU A 321 19.89 33.98 32.04
C GLU A 321 21.36 34.35 32.35
N GLN A 322 22.11 33.49 33.06
CA GLN A 322 23.50 33.83 33.45
C GLN A 322 24.64 32.94 32.92
N SER A 323 24.39 32.06 31.93
CA SER A 323 25.43 31.13 31.43
C SER A 323 26.11 31.50 30.11
N GLU A 324 25.99 32.72 29.59
CA GLU A 324 26.59 33.12 28.29
C GLU A 324 27.72 34.16 28.36
N GLN A 325 28.49 34.27 29.46
CA GLN A 325 29.64 35.19 29.50
C GLN A 325 31.00 34.60 29.89
N GLU A 326 31.13 33.28 30.05
CA GLU A 326 32.42 32.69 30.43
C GLU A 326 32.85 31.60 29.45
N ASN A 327 33.14 31.99 28.20
CA ASN A 327 33.96 31.15 27.32
C ASN A 327 34.69 31.93 26.21
N VAL A 328 35.23 33.10 26.56
CA VAL A 328 36.20 33.82 25.71
C VAL A 328 37.41 34.19 26.56
N GLN A 329 38.17 33.18 26.99
CA GLN A 329 39.62 33.26 27.24
C GLN A 329 40.12 31.90 27.71
N MET A 330 40.53 31.06 26.74
CA MET A 330 41.64 30.12 26.87
C MET A 330 42.04 29.65 25.46
#